data_AF-A0A2K5CU91-F1
#
_entry.id   AF-A0A2K5CU91-F1
#
_cell.length_a   1.000
_cell.length_b   1.000
_cell.length_c   1.000
_cell.angle_alpha   90.00
_cell.angle_beta   90.00
_cell.angle_gamma   90.00
#
_symmetry.space_group_name_H-M   'P 1'
#
loop_
_entity.id
_entity.type
_entity.pdbx_description
1 polymer ?
#
loop_
_entity_poly.entity_id
_entity_poly.type
_entity_poly.pdbx_seq_one_letter_code
_entity_poly.pdbx_strand_id
1 'polypeptide(L)'
;MALSQELYATPASRLDSFVAQWLQPYREWKEEVLDAVRTVEQFLRQEHFQGEHGLDRDVRVLKVIKVGSFGNGTILRSTREVELVAFLSCFHSFQEAATHHQTVLRLIWKTMWQSQDLLALGLEDLRVEQRVPDALVLTIQTWQAAEPIAVTIVPAYRALVDSHTLCHLSLTATCTHPHSFIPSASWARGRATAVHRIHPTLKCGLNTSPSPSSFQRARDIHVTVEQWGYPDFKLIVNPYEPIRKIKEKIRKSRGYSGLQRLSFQVPGDERQLLSSRSSLAKYGIFSHTHIYLLEAIPPEIQVFVKNPDGESYAYAIDPNSFVLGLKEQIEDQQGLPKKQQQLQFQGQVLQDWLSLGGYGVQDSDTLILSKKKAGEAPFPAS
;
A
#
# COMPACT_ATOMS: atom_id res chain seq x y z
N MET A 1 24.95 -3.18 5.72
CA MET A 1 25.30 -2.22 4.64
C MET A 1 25.77 -2.92 3.35
N ALA A 2 26.43 -4.09 3.41
CA ALA A 2 26.82 -4.84 2.21
C ALA A 2 25.62 -5.37 1.38
N LEU A 3 24.66 -6.07 2.01
CA LEU A 3 23.45 -6.61 1.36
C LEU A 3 22.58 -5.55 0.66
N SER A 4 22.50 -4.35 1.23
CA SER A 4 21.76 -3.24 0.62
C SER A 4 22.42 -2.73 -0.66
N GLN A 5 23.75 -2.72 -0.70
CA GLN A 5 24.51 -2.28 -1.87
C GLN A 5 24.45 -3.33 -2.99
N GLU A 6 24.41 -4.61 -2.64
CA GLU A 6 24.21 -5.72 -3.59
C GLU A 6 22.80 -5.76 -4.18
N LEU A 7 21.75 -5.43 -3.40
CA LEU A 7 20.38 -5.34 -3.94
C LEU A 7 20.26 -4.24 -5.00
N TYR A 8 20.82 -3.05 -4.76
CA TYR A 8 20.78 -1.96 -5.75
C TYR A 8 21.60 -2.24 -7.01
N ALA A 9 22.62 -3.10 -6.90
CA ALA A 9 23.42 -3.56 -8.03
C ALA A 9 22.81 -4.77 -8.76
N THR A 10 21.79 -5.42 -8.18
CA THR A 10 21.15 -6.60 -8.77
C THR A 10 20.17 -6.19 -9.85
N PRO A 11 20.33 -6.64 -11.11
CA PRO A 11 19.36 -6.40 -12.17
C PRO A 11 17.99 -6.96 -11.82
N ALA A 12 16.92 -6.28 -12.24
CA ALA A 12 15.54 -6.69 -11.95
C ALA A 12 15.24 -8.16 -12.33
N SER A 13 15.84 -8.64 -13.43
CA SER A 13 15.72 -10.03 -13.91
C SER A 13 16.34 -11.09 -13.00
N ARG A 14 17.15 -10.69 -12.02
CA ARG A 14 17.84 -11.60 -11.08
C ARG A 14 17.31 -11.48 -9.64
N LEU A 15 16.23 -10.72 -9.43
CA LEU A 15 15.68 -10.50 -8.09
C LEU A 15 15.18 -11.80 -7.45
N ASP A 16 14.57 -12.72 -8.20
CA ASP A 16 14.13 -14.01 -7.64
C ASP A 16 15.31 -14.85 -7.16
N SER A 17 16.40 -14.87 -7.95
CA SER A 17 17.65 -15.52 -7.55
C SER A 17 18.26 -14.86 -6.33
N PHE A 18 18.21 -13.52 -6.25
CA PHE A 18 18.68 -12.77 -5.10
C PHE A 18 17.86 -13.10 -3.84
N VAL A 19 16.53 -13.15 -3.94
CA VAL A 19 15.65 -13.53 -2.84
C VAL A 19 15.98 -14.94 -2.35
N ALA A 20 16.06 -15.91 -3.25
CA ALA A 20 16.33 -17.31 -2.90
C ALA A 20 17.73 -17.52 -2.28
N GLN A 21 18.76 -16.81 -2.77
CA GLN A 21 20.14 -17.02 -2.34
C GLN A 21 20.53 -16.19 -1.11
N TRP A 22 19.99 -14.97 -0.99
CA TRP A 22 20.47 -13.99 0.00
C TRP A 22 19.44 -13.65 1.07
N LEU A 23 18.15 -13.68 0.73
CA LEU A 23 17.08 -13.24 1.65
C LEU A 23 16.35 -14.40 2.34
N GLN A 24 16.15 -15.53 1.67
CA GLN A 24 15.46 -16.67 2.28
C GLN A 24 16.35 -17.34 3.33
N PRO A 25 15.79 -17.65 4.53
CA PRO A 25 16.49 -18.42 5.52
C PRO A 25 16.66 -19.87 5.07
N TYR A 26 17.77 -20.50 5.46
CA TYR A 26 17.95 -21.93 5.26
C TYR A 26 16.85 -22.71 5.98
N ARG A 27 16.32 -23.75 5.33
CA ARG A 27 15.21 -24.55 5.85
C ARG A 27 15.56 -25.19 7.20
N GLU A 28 16.76 -25.77 7.29
CA GLU A 28 17.27 -26.43 8.50
C GLU A 28 17.34 -25.45 9.67
N TRP A 29 17.96 -24.28 9.46
CA TRP A 29 18.00 -23.21 10.46
C TRP A 29 16.60 -22.77 10.90
N LYS A 30 15.65 -22.62 9.96
CA LYS A 30 14.27 -22.23 10.32
C LYS A 30 13.58 -23.31 11.16
N GLU A 31 13.73 -24.59 10.81
CA GLU A 31 13.15 -25.71 11.56
C GLU A 31 13.74 -25.80 12.97
N GLU A 32 15.05 -25.59 13.10
CA GLU A 32 15.77 -25.51 14.37
C GLU A 32 15.25 -24.39 15.27
N VAL A 33 15.15 -23.15 14.74
CA VAL A 33 14.62 -22.02 15.52
C VAL A 33 13.17 -22.29 15.96
N LEU A 34 12.35 -22.87 15.07
CA LEU A 34 10.97 -23.20 15.40
C LEU A 34 10.86 -24.31 16.46
N ASP A 35 11.84 -25.19 16.57
CA ASP A 35 11.90 -26.22 17.59
C ASP A 35 12.27 -25.63 18.96
N ALA A 36 13.29 -24.78 19.01
CA ALA A 36 13.66 -24.07 20.25
C ALA A 36 12.53 -23.17 20.77
N VAL A 37 11.85 -22.44 19.88
CA VAL A 37 10.67 -21.63 20.22
C VAL A 37 9.50 -22.51 20.70
N ARG A 38 9.37 -23.75 20.20
CA ARG A 38 8.31 -24.67 20.63
C ARG A 38 8.45 -25.03 22.10
N THR A 39 9.67 -25.19 22.60
CA THR A 39 9.93 -25.41 24.04
C THR A 39 9.45 -24.21 24.86
N VAL A 40 9.70 -22.97 24.40
CA VAL A 40 9.17 -21.76 25.05
C VAL A 40 7.64 -21.73 25.03
N GLU A 41 7.02 -22.07 23.89
CA GLU A 41 5.55 -22.18 23.77
C GLU A 41 4.96 -23.24 24.70
N GLN A 42 5.64 -24.38 24.86
CA GLN A 42 5.23 -25.48 25.75
C GLN A 42 5.34 -25.09 27.21
N PHE A 43 6.48 -24.52 27.61
CA PHE A 43 6.71 -23.98 28.95
C PHE A 43 5.58 -23.01 29.33
N LEU A 44 5.32 -21.99 28.50
CA LEU A 44 4.28 -20.99 28.78
C LEU A 44 2.90 -21.63 28.97
N ARG A 45 2.56 -22.68 28.21
CA ARG A 45 1.24 -23.34 28.27
C ARG A 45 1.08 -24.31 29.43
N GLN A 46 2.17 -24.94 29.88
CA GLN A 46 2.15 -25.95 30.92
C GLN A 46 2.35 -25.35 32.31
N GLU A 47 3.02 -24.21 32.40
CA GLU A 47 3.29 -23.56 33.68
C GLU A 47 2.06 -22.97 34.35
N HIS A 48 2.07 -23.10 35.68
CA HIS A 48 1.07 -22.52 36.58
C HIS A 48 1.73 -21.38 37.35
N PHE A 49 1.41 -20.15 36.95
CA PHE A 49 2.01 -18.97 37.52
C PHE A 49 1.23 -18.53 38.78
N GLN A 50 1.88 -18.55 39.94
CA GLN A 50 1.26 -18.10 41.20
C GLN A 50 1.08 -16.58 41.17
N GLY A 51 -0.16 -16.10 41.07
CA GLY A 51 -0.45 -14.68 40.96
C GLY A 51 -0.19 -13.92 42.26
N GLU A 52 0.40 -12.72 42.13
CA GLU A 52 0.58 -11.76 43.22
C GLU A 52 -0.17 -10.44 42.90
N HIS A 53 -0.45 -9.62 43.92
CA HIS A 53 -0.98 -8.25 43.77
C HIS A 53 -2.29 -8.10 42.96
N GLY A 54 -3.33 -8.82 43.36
CA GLY A 54 -4.69 -8.67 42.80
C GLY A 54 -4.96 -9.47 41.52
N LEU A 55 -3.98 -10.26 41.06
CA LEU A 55 -4.17 -11.30 40.04
C LEU A 55 -4.79 -12.56 40.65
N ASP A 56 -5.41 -13.38 39.80
CA ASP A 56 -5.91 -14.71 40.19
C ASP A 56 -4.80 -15.55 40.84
N ARG A 57 -5.16 -16.37 41.84
CA ARG A 57 -4.19 -17.24 42.54
C ARG A 57 -3.43 -18.17 41.60
N ASP A 58 -4.08 -18.64 40.53
CA ASP A 58 -3.50 -19.52 39.52
C ASP A 58 -3.65 -18.87 38.13
N VAL A 59 -2.59 -18.23 37.67
CA VAL A 59 -2.53 -17.59 36.36
C VAL A 59 -2.00 -18.61 35.34
N ARG A 60 -2.74 -18.80 34.25
CA ARG A 60 -2.38 -19.73 33.17
C ARG A 60 -2.36 -19.04 31.82
N VAL A 61 -1.46 -19.46 30.94
CA VAL A 61 -1.47 -19.02 29.54
C VAL A 61 -2.44 -19.89 28.75
N LEU A 62 -3.60 -19.32 28.41
CA LEU A 62 -4.67 -19.98 27.66
C LEU A 62 -4.26 -20.29 26.21
N LYS A 63 -3.41 -19.43 25.61
CA LYS A 63 -2.98 -19.58 24.22
C LYS A 63 -1.70 -18.79 23.97
N VAL A 64 -0.80 -19.36 23.17
CA VAL A 64 0.38 -18.66 22.64
C VAL A 64 0.28 -18.62 21.13
N ILE A 65 0.54 -17.44 20.54
CA ILE A 65 0.52 -17.22 19.10
C ILE A 65 1.83 -16.58 18.66
N LYS A 66 2.48 -17.15 17.64
CA LYS A 66 3.58 -16.51 16.92
C LYS A 66 3.07 -15.36 16.07
N VAL A 67 3.67 -14.19 16.22
CA VAL A 67 3.36 -12.99 15.43
C VAL A 67 4.63 -12.50 14.72
N GLY A 68 4.58 -11.33 14.11
CA GLY A 68 5.70 -10.79 13.33
C GLY A 68 6.08 -11.66 12.13
N SER A 69 7.36 -11.65 11.77
CA SER A 69 7.87 -12.33 10.58
C SER A 69 7.67 -13.84 10.61
N PHE A 70 7.83 -14.46 11.79
CA PHE A 70 7.62 -15.91 11.97
C PHE A 70 6.14 -16.30 11.90
N GLY A 71 5.23 -15.48 12.42
CA GLY A 71 3.80 -15.70 12.33
C GLY A 71 3.24 -15.52 10.91
N ASN A 72 3.78 -14.57 10.15
CA ASN A 72 3.30 -14.21 8.82
C ASN A 72 4.00 -14.95 7.66
N GLY A 73 5.06 -15.72 7.96
CA GLY A 73 5.84 -16.43 6.95
C GLY A 73 6.75 -15.53 6.11
N THR A 74 7.16 -14.38 6.65
CA THR A 74 7.98 -13.36 5.98
C THR A 74 9.42 -13.32 6.53
N ILE A 75 9.90 -14.45 7.04
CA ILE A 75 11.20 -14.59 7.70
C ILE A 75 12.31 -14.32 6.68
N LEU A 76 13.29 -13.50 7.08
CA LEU A 76 14.49 -13.22 6.32
C LEU A 76 15.69 -13.94 6.94
N ARG A 77 16.75 -14.14 6.16
CA ARG A 77 18.03 -14.68 6.62
C ARG A 77 18.66 -13.87 7.74
N SER A 78 18.44 -12.55 7.78
CA SER A 78 18.90 -11.66 8.84
C SER A 78 17.95 -11.58 10.04
N THR A 79 16.81 -12.27 10.02
CA THR A 79 15.87 -12.24 11.14
C THR A 79 16.46 -12.97 12.33
N ARG A 80 16.56 -12.28 13.46
CA ARG A 80 17.07 -12.82 14.73
C ARG A 80 16.06 -12.70 15.87
N GLU A 81 14.81 -12.33 15.58
CA GLU A 81 13.77 -12.11 16.57
C GLU A 81 12.50 -12.90 16.24
N VAL A 82 11.92 -13.53 17.27
CA VAL A 82 10.65 -14.24 17.24
C VAL A 82 9.70 -13.58 18.23
N GLU A 83 8.54 -13.16 17.76
CA GLU A 83 7.52 -12.50 18.59
C GLU A 83 6.40 -13.48 18.96
N LEU A 84 6.09 -13.56 20.25
CA LEU A 84 5.04 -14.39 20.84
C LEU A 84 4.03 -13.51 21.57
N VAL A 85 2.74 -13.77 21.34
CA VAL A 85 1.64 -13.19 22.12
C VAL A 85 1.06 -14.28 23.01
N ALA A 86 1.11 -14.06 24.32
CA ALA A 86 0.58 -14.97 25.33
C ALA A 86 -0.75 -14.43 25.86
N PHE A 87 -1.82 -15.20 25.69
CA PHE A 87 -3.14 -14.89 26.22
C PHE A 87 -3.29 -15.48 27.61
N LEU A 88 -3.48 -14.65 28.63
CA LEU A 88 -3.55 -15.10 30.01
C LEU A 88 -4.99 -15.24 30.51
N SER A 89 -5.19 -16.13 31.49
CA SER A 89 -6.47 -16.36 32.15
C SER A 89 -6.89 -15.21 33.06
N CYS A 90 -5.92 -14.53 33.67
CA CYS A 90 -6.13 -13.48 34.67
C CYS A 90 -6.52 -12.12 34.11
N PHE A 91 -6.74 -12.01 32.80
CA PHE A 91 -7.24 -10.79 32.18
C PHE A 91 -8.68 -11.01 31.75
N HIS A 92 -9.57 -10.19 32.28
CA HIS A 92 -11.01 -10.18 32.00
C HIS A 92 -11.42 -8.92 31.23
N SER A 93 -10.56 -7.90 31.14
CA SER A 93 -10.79 -6.68 30.37
C SER A 93 -9.49 -6.09 29.78
N PHE A 94 -9.63 -5.15 28.84
CA PHE A 94 -8.49 -4.40 28.30
C PHE A 94 -7.82 -3.52 29.36
N GLN A 95 -8.60 -2.93 30.27
CA GLN A 95 -8.08 -2.13 31.37
C GLN A 95 -7.25 -2.98 32.33
N GLU A 96 -7.75 -4.16 32.71
CA GLU A 96 -7.03 -5.07 33.60
C GLU A 96 -5.72 -5.55 32.98
N ALA A 97 -5.72 -5.87 31.68
CA ALA A 97 -4.49 -6.19 30.95
C ALA A 97 -3.48 -5.03 30.97
N ALA A 98 -3.94 -3.77 30.82
CA ALA A 98 -3.06 -2.61 30.89
C ALA A 98 -2.54 -2.34 32.32
N THR A 99 -3.40 -2.45 33.33
CA THR A 99 -3.05 -2.22 34.74
C THR A 99 -2.09 -3.26 35.29
N HIS A 100 -2.31 -4.55 34.97
CA HIS A 100 -1.51 -5.65 35.49
C HIS A 100 -0.40 -6.12 34.54
N HIS A 101 -0.20 -5.46 33.39
CA HIS A 101 0.78 -5.82 32.36
C HIS A 101 2.19 -6.07 32.93
N GLN A 102 2.69 -5.10 33.70
CA GLN A 102 4.02 -5.15 34.31
C GLN A 102 4.16 -6.20 35.41
N THR A 103 3.08 -6.48 36.15
CA THR A 103 3.07 -7.53 37.17
C THR A 103 3.15 -8.90 36.53
N VAL A 104 2.41 -9.11 35.44
CA VAL A 104 2.45 -10.37 34.66
C VAL A 104 3.81 -10.59 34.00
N LEU A 105 4.40 -9.56 33.40
CA LEU A 105 5.75 -9.67 32.81
C LEU A 105 6.78 -10.10 33.85
N ARG A 106 6.76 -9.49 35.04
CA ARG A 106 7.65 -9.88 36.16
C ARG A 106 7.40 -11.30 36.66
N LEU A 107 6.14 -11.73 36.69
CA LEU A 107 5.76 -13.08 37.07
C LEU A 107 6.32 -14.11 36.09
N ILE A 108 6.10 -13.91 34.78
CA ILE A 108 6.65 -14.79 33.74
C ILE A 108 8.18 -14.80 33.81
N TRP A 109 8.81 -13.62 33.92
CA TRP A 109 10.26 -13.48 34.06
C TRP A 109 10.83 -14.33 35.21
N LYS A 110 10.21 -14.26 36.40
CA LYS A 110 10.65 -15.01 37.59
C LYS A 110 10.55 -16.52 37.38
N THR A 111 9.48 -16.99 36.77
CA THR A 111 9.27 -18.43 36.52
C THR A 111 10.20 -18.96 35.43
N MET A 112 10.50 -18.16 34.39
CA MET A 112 11.41 -18.57 33.32
C MET A 112 12.81 -18.89 33.82
N TRP A 113 13.32 -18.14 34.80
CA TRP A 113 14.63 -18.40 35.40
C TRP A 113 14.70 -19.72 36.20
N GLN A 114 13.56 -20.27 36.59
CA GLN A 114 13.46 -21.52 37.33
C GLN A 114 13.29 -22.74 36.42
N SER A 115 13.08 -22.53 35.12
CA SER A 115 12.81 -23.61 34.17
C SER A 115 14.09 -24.32 33.72
N GLN A 116 14.19 -25.61 34.01
CA GLN A 116 15.32 -26.43 33.56
C GLN A 116 15.35 -26.59 32.03
N ASP A 117 14.19 -26.68 31.38
CA ASP A 117 14.09 -26.83 29.91
C ASP A 117 14.59 -25.58 29.18
N LEU A 118 14.26 -24.38 29.70
CA LEU A 118 14.76 -23.13 29.12
C LEU A 118 16.24 -22.93 29.39
N LEU A 119 16.73 -23.30 30.57
CA LEU A 119 18.16 -23.28 30.89
C LEU A 119 18.95 -24.25 29.98
N ALA A 120 18.38 -25.41 29.64
CA ALA A 120 18.97 -26.35 28.68
C ALA A 120 19.04 -25.78 27.24
N LEU A 121 18.18 -24.81 26.90
CA LEU A 121 18.25 -24.04 25.65
C LEU A 121 19.22 -22.85 25.69
N GLY A 122 20.01 -22.72 26.75
CA GLY A 122 20.95 -21.60 26.88
C GLY A 122 20.23 -20.26 27.03
N LEU A 123 19.19 -20.21 27.87
CA LEU A 123 18.47 -18.98 28.19
C LEU A 123 19.42 -17.89 28.70
N GLU A 124 19.51 -16.78 27.98
CA GLU A 124 20.33 -15.63 28.30
C GLU A 124 19.52 -14.31 28.15
N ASP A 125 20.07 -13.20 28.62
CA ASP A 125 19.57 -11.83 28.39
C ASP A 125 18.10 -11.55 28.74
N LEU A 126 17.51 -12.33 29.65
CA LEU A 126 16.11 -12.21 30.06
C LEU A 126 15.84 -10.85 30.74
N ARG A 127 15.14 -9.95 30.04
CA ARG A 127 14.84 -8.58 30.49
C ARG A 127 13.47 -8.09 30.03
N VAL A 128 12.92 -7.12 30.74
CA VAL A 128 11.73 -6.40 30.28
C VAL A 128 12.17 -5.18 29.46
N GLU A 129 11.84 -5.15 28.18
CA GLU A 129 12.09 -4.01 27.31
C GLU A 129 10.90 -3.06 27.28
N GLN A 130 11.17 -1.76 27.44
CA GLN A 130 10.18 -0.71 27.31
C GLN A 130 9.82 -0.49 25.84
N ARG A 131 8.79 -1.20 25.39
CA ARG A 131 8.21 -1.11 24.04
C ARG A 131 6.75 -0.64 24.17
N VAL A 132 6.06 -0.45 23.05
CA VAL A 132 4.63 -0.09 23.05
C VAL A 132 3.80 -1.29 22.59
N PRO A 133 3.27 -2.14 23.50
CA PRO A 133 3.47 -2.18 24.95
C PRO A 133 4.75 -2.91 25.35
N ASP A 134 5.11 -2.85 26.64
CA ASP A 134 6.30 -3.48 27.19
C ASP A 134 6.31 -4.99 26.90
N ALA A 135 7.50 -5.54 26.70
CA ALA A 135 7.64 -6.94 26.32
C ALA A 135 8.76 -7.61 27.12
N LEU A 136 8.59 -8.90 27.40
CA LEU A 136 9.65 -9.73 27.96
C LEU A 136 10.52 -10.23 26.81
N VAL A 137 11.80 -9.89 26.82
CA VAL A 137 12.77 -10.30 25.80
C VAL A 137 13.77 -11.24 26.44
N LEU A 138 14.05 -12.34 25.76
CA LEU A 138 15.06 -13.32 26.14
C LEU A 138 15.83 -13.78 24.92
N THR A 139 17.01 -14.35 25.10
CA THR A 139 17.73 -15.04 24.05
C THR A 139 17.79 -16.54 24.35
N ILE A 140 17.62 -17.34 23.30
CA ILE A 140 17.85 -18.79 23.34
C ILE A 140 18.92 -19.16 22.34
N GLN A 141 19.75 -20.12 22.71
CA GLN A 141 20.72 -20.73 21.83
C GLN A 141 20.09 -21.91 21.10
N THR A 142 20.53 -22.11 19.87
CA THR A 142 20.13 -23.27 19.08
C THR A 142 21.38 -24.10 18.80
N TRP A 143 21.25 -25.42 18.90
CA TRP A 143 22.36 -26.39 18.91
C TRP A 143 23.35 -26.31 17.72
N GLN A 144 22.94 -25.84 16.54
CA GLN A 144 23.78 -25.69 15.35
C GLN A 144 24.03 -24.24 14.94
N ALA A 145 23.14 -23.29 15.26
CA ALA A 145 23.36 -21.89 14.91
C ALA A 145 24.35 -21.22 15.90
N ALA A 146 25.48 -20.74 15.38
CA ALA A 146 26.47 -19.98 16.15
C ALA A 146 25.98 -18.62 16.69
N GLU A 147 24.70 -18.26 16.47
CA GLU A 147 24.13 -16.96 16.83
C GLU A 147 22.83 -17.12 17.64
N PRO A 148 22.68 -16.37 18.75
CA PRO A 148 21.50 -16.44 19.61
C PRO A 148 20.27 -15.85 18.94
N ILE A 149 19.08 -16.37 19.29
CA ILE A 149 17.79 -15.90 18.80
C ILE A 149 17.04 -15.18 19.92
N ALA A 150 16.62 -13.95 19.67
CA ALA A 150 15.76 -13.21 20.58
C ALA A 150 14.31 -13.70 20.48
N VAL A 151 13.68 -13.98 21.61
CA VAL A 151 12.25 -14.27 21.73
C VAL A 151 11.59 -13.18 22.58
N THR A 152 10.58 -12.54 22.01
CA THR A 152 9.84 -11.44 22.62
C THR A 152 8.44 -11.92 22.98
N ILE A 153 8.05 -11.83 24.24
CA ILE A 153 6.75 -12.28 24.76
C ILE A 153 5.93 -11.06 25.19
N VAL A 154 4.73 -10.94 24.63
CA VAL A 154 3.77 -9.88 24.97
C VAL A 154 2.49 -10.50 25.57
N PRO A 155 2.17 -10.21 26.84
CA PRO A 155 0.93 -10.67 27.46
C PRO A 155 -0.28 -9.90 26.90
N ALA A 156 -1.41 -10.59 26.72
CA ALA A 156 -2.61 -10.03 26.09
C ALA A 156 -3.91 -10.58 26.69
N TYR A 157 -4.94 -9.73 26.74
CA TYR A 157 -6.30 -10.14 27.04
C TYR A 157 -6.94 -10.87 25.84
N ARG A 158 -7.56 -12.02 26.10
CA ARG A 158 -8.34 -12.76 25.10
C ARG A 158 -9.77 -12.25 25.07
N ALA A 159 -10.01 -11.17 24.31
CA ALA A 159 -11.35 -10.76 23.96
C ALA A 159 -12.00 -11.85 23.08
N LEU A 160 -12.84 -12.69 23.69
CA LEU A 160 -13.61 -13.73 22.99
C LEU A 160 -14.48 -13.07 21.92
N VAL A 161 -14.20 -13.34 20.64
CA VAL A 161 -15.12 -12.95 19.58
C VAL A 161 -15.18 -14.02 18.49
N ASP A 162 -16.21 -14.85 18.59
CA ASP A 162 -16.96 -15.26 17.39
C ASP A 162 -17.81 -14.05 16.99
N SER A 163 -17.55 -13.43 15.84
CA SER A 163 -18.26 -12.29 15.20
C SER A 163 -17.55 -10.92 15.22
N HIS A 164 -16.88 -10.59 14.11
CA HIS A 164 -16.12 -9.36 13.81
C HIS A 164 -16.77 -8.00 14.15
N THR A 165 -18.05 -7.93 14.47
CA THR A 165 -18.81 -6.70 14.70
C THR A 165 -18.78 -6.17 16.14
N LEU A 166 -18.68 -7.03 17.17
CA LEU A 166 -18.79 -6.60 18.57
C LEU A 166 -17.48 -6.03 19.14
N CYS A 167 -16.32 -6.51 18.68
CA CYS A 167 -15.01 -6.08 19.20
C CYS A 167 -14.75 -4.57 18.95
N HIS A 168 -15.19 -4.05 17.80
CA HIS A 168 -15.00 -2.64 17.45
C HIS A 168 -15.79 -1.70 18.39
N LEU A 169 -16.99 -2.09 18.82
CA LEU A 169 -17.84 -1.31 19.72
C LEU A 169 -17.29 -1.24 21.15
N SER A 170 -16.80 -2.36 21.68
CA SER A 170 -16.17 -2.40 23.01
C SER A 170 -14.84 -1.63 23.05
N LEU A 171 -14.06 -1.67 21.97
CA LEU A 171 -12.80 -0.93 21.83
C LEU A 171 -13.01 0.60 21.77
N THR A 172 -14.05 1.07 21.09
CA THR A 172 -14.37 2.51 21.02
C THR A 172 -14.83 3.10 22.35
N ALA A 173 -15.40 2.29 23.25
CA ALA A 173 -15.90 2.76 24.54
C ALA A 173 -14.78 2.93 25.60
N THR A 174 -13.60 2.34 25.39
CA THR A 174 -12.55 2.26 26.42
C THR A 174 -11.25 2.99 26.08
N CYS A 175 -11.08 3.48 24.85
CA CYS A 175 -9.83 4.09 24.40
C CYS A 175 -9.89 5.63 24.47
N THR A 176 -9.11 6.23 25.36
CA THR A 176 -8.89 7.69 25.41
C THR A 176 -7.86 8.19 24.40
N HIS A 177 -7.17 7.32 23.64
CA HIS A 177 -6.17 7.74 22.65
C HIS A 177 -6.14 6.83 21.40
N PRO A 178 -6.22 7.38 20.17
CA PRO A 178 -6.33 6.62 18.92
C PRO A 178 -5.03 5.92 18.44
N HIS A 179 -3.95 5.96 19.22
CA HIS A 179 -2.63 5.44 18.85
C HIS A 179 -2.07 4.33 19.77
N SER A 180 -2.84 3.78 20.71
CA SER A 180 -2.33 2.68 21.54
C SER A 180 -2.34 1.34 20.78
N PHE A 181 -1.20 0.64 20.75
CA PHE A 181 -1.09 -0.71 20.19
C PHE A 181 -1.82 -1.69 21.09
N ILE A 182 -2.75 -2.47 20.54
CA ILE A 182 -3.56 -3.42 21.31
C ILE A 182 -3.16 -4.85 20.91
N PRO A 183 -2.40 -5.58 21.76
CA PRO A 183 -1.95 -6.95 21.47
C PRO A 183 -3.09 -7.94 21.20
N SER A 184 -4.28 -7.70 21.77
CA SER A 184 -5.46 -8.54 21.57
C SER A 184 -5.96 -8.57 20.11
N ALA A 185 -5.74 -7.49 19.34
CA ALA A 185 -6.11 -7.40 17.93
C ALA A 185 -5.17 -8.20 17.01
N SER A 186 -4.02 -8.67 17.52
CA SER A 186 -3.09 -9.55 16.78
C SER A 186 -3.73 -10.89 16.41
N TRP A 187 -4.78 -11.32 17.13
CA TRP A 187 -5.58 -12.50 16.78
C TRP A 187 -6.31 -12.30 15.42
N ALA A 188 -6.85 -11.12 15.12
CA ALA A 188 -7.55 -10.88 13.85
C ALA A 188 -6.60 -10.89 12.63
N ARG A 189 -5.34 -10.44 12.80
CA ARG A 189 -4.33 -10.44 11.73
C ARG A 189 -3.75 -11.82 11.42
N GLY A 190 -3.59 -12.69 12.41
CA GLY A 190 -2.98 -14.02 12.20
C GLY A 190 -3.84 -15.06 11.48
N ARG A 191 -5.19 -14.95 11.52
CA ARG A 191 -6.10 -15.90 10.83
C ARG A 191 -6.64 -15.41 9.49
N ALA A 192 -6.79 -14.10 9.28
CA ALA A 192 -7.56 -13.59 8.15
C ALA A 192 -6.78 -13.48 6.82
N THR A 193 -5.44 -13.51 6.82
CA THR A 193 -4.67 -13.13 5.61
C THR A 193 -3.79 -14.21 4.99
N ALA A 194 -3.58 -15.40 5.61
CA ALA A 194 -2.62 -16.36 5.02
C ALA A 194 -3.01 -17.85 4.99
N VAL A 195 -3.90 -18.36 5.84
CA VAL A 195 -4.00 -19.83 6.06
C VAL A 195 -5.11 -20.54 5.27
N HIS A 196 -5.90 -19.84 4.46
CA HIS A 196 -6.84 -20.47 3.50
C HIS A 196 -6.55 -20.05 2.06
N ARG A 197 -5.46 -20.56 1.49
CA ARG A 197 -5.29 -20.72 0.04
C ARG A 197 -4.38 -21.91 -0.23
N ILE A 198 -5.01 -23.05 -0.50
CA ILE A 198 -4.36 -24.28 -0.98
C ILE A 198 -4.01 -24.05 -2.46
N HIS A 199 -2.73 -23.83 -2.75
CA HIS A 199 -1.92 -24.44 -3.83
C HIS A 199 -0.48 -23.87 -3.75
N PRO A 200 0.57 -24.70 -3.94
CA PRO A 200 1.85 -24.48 -3.29
C PRO A 200 2.91 -23.82 -4.20
N THR A 201 4.00 -23.36 -3.58
CA THR A 201 5.34 -23.06 -4.14
C THR A 201 5.65 -21.73 -4.84
N LEU A 202 4.70 -20.90 -5.30
CA LEU A 202 5.06 -19.62 -5.95
C LEU A 202 4.86 -18.34 -5.10
N LYS A 203 4.17 -18.42 -3.95
CA LYS A 203 3.86 -17.23 -3.12
C LYS A 203 4.82 -16.96 -1.97
N CYS A 204 5.76 -17.85 -1.68
CA CYS A 204 6.74 -17.62 -0.62
C CYS A 204 7.83 -16.62 -1.01
N GLY A 205 8.00 -16.30 -2.31
CA GLY A 205 8.97 -15.31 -2.78
C GLY A 205 8.49 -13.85 -2.76
N LEU A 206 7.17 -13.61 -2.63
CA LEU A 206 6.55 -12.27 -2.74
C LEU A 206 6.07 -11.70 -1.39
N ASN A 207 6.19 -12.46 -0.29
CA ASN A 207 5.72 -12.03 1.02
C ASN A 207 6.79 -11.31 1.86
N THR A 208 7.97 -11.01 1.32
CA THR A 208 8.94 -10.09 1.94
C THR A 208 8.54 -8.63 1.69
N SER A 209 7.36 -8.24 2.18
CA SER A 209 7.01 -6.83 2.43
C SER A 209 6.96 -6.65 3.95
N PRO A 210 7.75 -5.73 4.54
CA PRO A 210 7.82 -5.57 5.98
C PRO A 210 6.49 -5.08 6.57
N SER A 211 6.18 -5.54 7.80
CA SER A 211 5.04 -5.10 8.59
C SER A 211 5.21 -3.65 9.12
N PRO A 212 4.10 -2.95 9.41
CA PRO A 212 4.04 -1.50 9.39
C PRO A 212 4.23 -0.88 10.78
N SER A 213 5.47 -0.68 11.19
CA SER A 213 5.79 0.24 12.31
C SER A 213 7.23 0.73 12.24
N SER A 214 7.62 1.14 11.04
CA SER A 214 8.68 2.12 10.79
C SER A 214 8.37 2.79 9.46
N PHE A 215 7.22 3.47 9.37
CA PHE A 215 6.93 4.30 8.21
C PHE A 215 7.88 5.50 8.23
N GLN A 216 9.09 5.32 7.69
CA GLN A 216 9.49 6.31 6.69
C GLN A 216 8.37 6.29 5.67
N ARG A 217 7.57 7.36 5.62
CA ARG A 217 6.72 7.62 4.45
C ARG A 217 7.61 7.34 3.26
N ALA A 218 7.28 6.34 2.44
CA ALA A 218 8.05 6.09 1.23
C ALA A 218 8.17 7.44 0.52
N ARG A 219 9.41 7.91 0.36
CA ARG A 219 9.66 9.18 -0.34
C ARG A 219 9.02 9.05 -1.72
N ASP A 220 8.58 10.18 -2.28
CA ASP A 220 7.97 10.14 -3.60
C ASP A 220 8.87 9.35 -4.57
N ILE A 221 8.25 8.45 -5.33
CA ILE A 221 8.94 7.57 -6.26
C ILE A 221 8.94 8.18 -7.65
N HIS A 222 9.98 7.92 -8.40
CA HIS A 222 10.01 8.24 -9.82
C HIS A 222 9.33 7.14 -10.61
N VAL A 223 8.36 7.50 -11.44
CA VAL A 223 7.69 6.59 -12.37
C VAL A 223 7.97 7.06 -13.77
N THR A 224 8.48 6.17 -14.61
CA THR A 224 8.64 6.40 -16.04
C THR A 224 7.33 5.97 -16.71
N VAL A 225 6.70 6.88 -17.45
CA VAL A 225 5.50 6.58 -18.22
C VAL A 225 5.91 6.40 -19.67
N GLU A 226 5.78 5.17 -20.17
CA GLU A 226 6.05 4.80 -21.55
C GLU A 226 4.76 4.87 -22.37
N GLN A 227 4.84 5.49 -23.54
CA GLN A 227 3.71 5.61 -24.46
C GLN A 227 4.21 5.34 -25.87
N TRP A 228 3.46 4.54 -26.63
CA TRP A 228 3.80 4.25 -28.01
C TRP A 228 3.83 5.54 -28.85
N GLY A 229 4.93 5.78 -29.57
CA GLY A 229 5.10 6.93 -30.47
C GLY A 229 5.47 8.27 -29.80
N TYR A 230 5.69 8.31 -28.49
CA TYR A 230 6.10 9.51 -27.76
C TYR A 230 7.33 9.24 -26.89
N PRO A 231 8.19 10.24 -26.62
CA PRO A 231 9.34 10.06 -25.74
C PRO A 231 8.89 9.81 -24.31
N ASP A 232 9.54 8.87 -23.60
CA ASP A 232 9.25 8.57 -22.20
C ASP A 232 9.42 9.81 -21.31
N PHE A 233 8.62 9.88 -20.24
CA PHE A 233 8.70 10.98 -19.29
C PHE A 233 8.58 10.49 -17.86
N LYS A 234 9.24 11.21 -16.95
CA LYS A 234 9.37 10.84 -15.54
C LYS A 234 8.44 11.69 -14.68
N LEU A 235 7.70 11.05 -13.80
CA LEU A 235 6.83 11.69 -12.81
C LEU A 235 7.28 11.35 -11.40
N ILE A 236 7.19 12.32 -10.50
CA ILE A 236 7.37 12.12 -9.06
C ILE A 236 5.98 11.90 -8.44
N VAL A 237 5.75 10.70 -7.90
CA VAL A 237 4.45 10.28 -7.38
C VAL A 237 4.57 9.62 -6.01
N ASN A 238 3.58 9.81 -5.16
CA ASN A 238 3.51 9.10 -3.90
C ASN A 238 2.87 7.71 -4.17
N PRO A 239 3.53 6.59 -3.79
CA PRO A 239 3.03 5.25 -4.10
C PRO A 239 1.71 4.90 -3.38
N TYR A 240 1.36 5.63 -2.32
CA TYR A 240 0.13 5.45 -1.56
C TYR A 240 -1.03 6.30 -2.09
N GLU A 241 -0.79 7.23 -3.01
CA GLU A 241 -1.87 8.00 -3.65
C GLU A 241 -2.66 7.14 -4.65
N PRO A 242 -3.96 7.42 -4.84
CA PRO A 242 -4.76 6.73 -5.84
C PRO A 242 -4.25 7.05 -7.24
N ILE A 243 -4.27 6.04 -8.12
CA ILE A 243 -3.84 6.13 -9.53
C ILE A 243 -4.58 7.23 -10.29
N ARG A 244 -5.80 7.61 -9.88
CA ARG A 244 -6.48 8.80 -10.41
C ARG A 244 -5.63 10.07 -10.33
N LYS A 245 -4.92 10.31 -9.22
CA LYS A 245 -4.02 11.47 -9.07
C LYS A 245 -2.82 11.38 -10.00
N ILE A 246 -2.33 10.17 -10.25
CA ILE A 246 -1.23 9.93 -11.20
C ILE A 246 -1.72 10.22 -12.62
N LYS A 247 -2.92 9.76 -12.97
CA LYS A 247 -3.55 10.09 -14.25
C LYS A 247 -3.72 11.60 -14.41
N GLU A 248 -4.17 12.30 -13.37
CA GLU A 248 -4.24 13.78 -13.37
C GLU A 248 -2.87 14.44 -13.56
N LYS A 249 -1.80 13.93 -12.94
CA LYS A 249 -0.43 14.40 -13.19
C LYS A 249 0.01 14.16 -14.64
N ILE A 250 -0.29 12.99 -15.20
CA ILE A 250 -0.04 12.68 -16.62
C ILE A 250 -0.79 13.68 -17.53
N ARG A 251 -2.07 13.97 -17.22
CA ARG A 251 -2.87 14.97 -17.96
C ARG A 251 -2.20 16.34 -17.94
N LYS A 252 -1.76 16.79 -16.76
CA LYS A 252 -1.09 18.10 -16.61
C LYS A 252 0.26 18.17 -17.32
N SER A 253 1.07 17.10 -17.26
CA SER A 253 2.39 17.07 -17.87
C SER A 253 2.37 16.95 -19.39
N ARG A 254 1.33 16.33 -19.96
CA ARG A 254 1.22 16.08 -21.40
C ARG A 254 0.17 16.94 -22.13
N GLY A 255 -0.73 17.60 -21.40
CA GLY A 255 -1.82 18.41 -21.97
C GLY A 255 -3.06 17.64 -22.45
N TYR A 256 -3.11 16.31 -22.32
CA TYR A 256 -4.21 15.48 -22.87
C TYR A 256 -5.38 15.26 -21.89
N SER A 257 -6.64 15.30 -22.38
CA SER A 257 -7.87 15.10 -21.59
C SER A 257 -8.25 13.64 -21.41
N GLY A 258 -7.68 12.78 -22.26
CA GLY A 258 -8.35 11.57 -22.69
C GLY A 258 -8.49 10.45 -21.66
N LEU A 259 -9.17 9.38 -22.07
CA LEU A 259 -9.35 8.22 -21.21
C LEU A 259 -8.01 7.50 -21.09
N GLN A 260 -7.37 7.59 -19.92
CA GLN A 260 -6.07 6.98 -19.69
C GLN A 260 -6.23 5.55 -19.18
N ARG A 261 -5.74 4.59 -19.95
CA ARG A 261 -5.50 3.21 -19.51
C ARG A 261 -4.02 3.04 -19.19
N LEU A 262 -3.74 2.94 -17.89
CA LEU A 262 -2.40 2.66 -17.40
C LEU A 262 -2.30 1.16 -17.13
N SER A 263 -1.18 0.57 -17.52
CA SER A 263 -0.87 -0.82 -17.21
C SER A 263 0.56 -0.93 -16.72
N PHE A 264 0.79 -1.96 -15.93
CA PHE A 264 2.09 -2.30 -15.40
C PHE A 264 2.34 -3.76 -15.73
N GLN A 265 3.58 -4.08 -16.10
CA GLN A 265 3.97 -5.44 -16.40
C GLN A 265 5.32 -5.69 -15.76
N VAL A 266 5.37 -6.68 -14.87
CA VAL A 266 6.62 -7.24 -14.37
C VAL A 266 7.18 -8.15 -15.48
N PRO A 267 8.49 -8.11 -15.77
CA PRO A 267 9.11 -9.03 -16.72
C PRO A 267 8.78 -10.49 -16.36
N GLY A 268 8.15 -11.23 -17.28
CA GLY A 268 7.74 -12.62 -17.06
C GLY A 268 6.29 -12.81 -16.61
N ASP A 269 5.59 -11.74 -16.24
CA ASP A 269 4.16 -11.77 -15.86
C ASP A 269 3.25 -11.21 -16.96
N GLU A 270 1.95 -11.52 -16.84
CA GLU A 270 0.90 -10.90 -17.63
C GLU A 270 0.76 -9.41 -17.32
N ARG A 271 0.47 -8.61 -18.35
CA ARG A 271 0.25 -7.17 -18.24
C ARG A 271 -0.99 -6.89 -17.38
N GLN A 272 -0.79 -6.18 -16.27
CA GLN A 272 -1.85 -5.83 -15.33
C GLN A 272 -2.37 -4.42 -15.57
N LEU A 273 -3.71 -4.27 -15.65
CA LEU A 273 -4.36 -2.97 -15.78
C LEU A 273 -4.46 -2.27 -14.42
N LEU A 274 -4.04 -1.01 -14.37
CA LEU A 274 -4.05 -0.18 -13.16
C LEU A 274 -5.40 0.53 -12.99
N SER A 275 -6.11 0.16 -11.93
CA SER A 275 -7.41 0.72 -11.58
C SER A 275 -7.29 2.11 -10.95
N SER A 276 -8.07 3.08 -11.43
CA SER A 276 -8.03 4.47 -10.97
C SER A 276 -8.29 4.65 -9.45
N ARG A 277 -9.03 3.72 -8.82
CA ARG A 277 -9.36 3.75 -7.38
C ARG A 277 -8.28 3.13 -6.49
N SER A 278 -7.33 2.43 -7.08
CA SER A 278 -6.25 1.73 -6.37
C SER A 278 -4.99 2.60 -6.31
N SER A 279 -4.05 2.29 -5.42
CA SER A 279 -2.73 2.94 -5.34
C SER A 279 -1.66 2.09 -6.01
N LEU A 280 -0.50 2.67 -6.34
CA LEU A 280 0.65 1.93 -6.87
C LEU A 280 1.15 0.87 -5.87
N ALA A 281 1.14 1.20 -4.58
CA ALA A 281 1.47 0.28 -3.50
C ALA A 281 0.61 -0.99 -3.50
N LYS A 282 -0.67 -0.91 -3.90
CA LYS A 282 -1.56 -2.08 -4.02
C LYS A 282 -1.07 -3.08 -5.08
N TYR A 283 -0.38 -2.58 -6.09
CA TYR A 283 0.23 -3.38 -7.16
C TYR A 283 1.70 -3.73 -6.86
N GLY A 284 2.19 -3.47 -5.65
CA GLY A 284 3.57 -3.76 -5.27
C GLY A 284 4.61 -2.77 -5.83
N ILE A 285 4.18 -1.62 -6.36
CA ILE A 285 5.07 -0.64 -7.00
C ILE A 285 5.55 0.38 -5.95
N PHE A 286 6.82 0.27 -5.54
CA PHE A 286 7.43 1.08 -4.47
C PHE A 286 8.75 1.77 -4.84
N SER A 287 9.23 1.63 -6.09
CA SER A 287 10.49 2.21 -6.56
C SER A 287 10.45 2.51 -8.05
N HIS A 288 11.56 3.01 -8.62
CA HIS A 288 11.70 3.36 -10.04
C HIS A 288 11.12 2.27 -10.96
N THR A 289 9.98 2.58 -11.60
CA THR A 289 9.20 1.61 -12.37
C THR A 289 8.67 2.22 -13.66
N HIS A 290 8.57 1.38 -14.69
CA HIS A 290 7.98 1.71 -15.98
C HIS A 290 6.49 1.35 -15.99
N ILE A 291 5.64 2.32 -16.28
CA ILE A 291 4.19 2.13 -16.45
C ILE A 291 3.85 2.45 -17.90
N TYR A 292 3.11 1.55 -18.53
CA TYR A 292 2.67 1.70 -19.91
C TYR A 292 1.34 2.44 -19.97
N LEU A 293 1.31 3.55 -20.69
CA LEU A 293 0.08 4.23 -21.10
C LEU A 293 -0.40 3.60 -22.42
N LEU A 294 -1.37 2.68 -22.31
CA LEU A 294 -1.86 1.88 -23.44
C LEU A 294 -2.84 2.63 -24.32
N GLU A 295 -3.67 3.47 -23.71
CA GLU A 295 -4.70 4.20 -24.43
C GLU A 295 -4.79 5.58 -23.79
N ALA A 296 -4.47 6.58 -24.60
CA ALA A 296 -4.67 8.00 -24.34
C ALA A 296 -5.49 8.58 -25.48
N ILE A 297 -6.47 7.81 -25.98
CA ILE A 297 -7.43 8.33 -26.93
C ILE A 297 -8.36 9.21 -26.09
N PRO A 298 -8.37 10.55 -26.28
CA PRO A 298 -9.52 11.30 -25.82
C PRO A 298 -10.75 10.64 -26.43
N PRO A 299 -11.79 10.30 -25.65
CA PRO A 299 -13.06 10.10 -26.32
C PRO A 299 -13.28 11.40 -27.09
N GLU A 300 -13.16 11.34 -28.41
CA GLU A 300 -13.54 12.45 -29.27
C GLU A 300 -14.98 12.73 -28.87
N ILE A 301 -15.18 13.88 -28.25
CA ILE A 301 -16.52 14.31 -27.95
C ILE A 301 -17.14 14.72 -29.28
N GLN A 302 -18.37 14.32 -29.50
CA GLN A 302 -19.12 14.79 -30.64
C GLN A 302 -19.81 16.09 -30.25
N VAL A 303 -19.34 17.21 -30.80
CA VAL A 303 -19.97 18.52 -30.58
C VAL A 303 -20.74 18.94 -31.82
N PHE A 304 -21.87 19.61 -31.64
CA PHE A 304 -22.68 20.12 -32.73
C PHE A 304 -22.41 21.62 -32.89
N VAL A 305 -22.11 22.07 -34.09
CA VAL A 305 -21.98 23.50 -34.39
C VAL A 305 -23.20 23.93 -35.19
N LYS A 306 -24.00 24.80 -34.60
CA LYS A 306 -25.17 25.40 -35.23
C LYS A 306 -24.76 26.62 -36.04
N ASN A 307 -24.97 26.54 -37.35
CA ASN A 307 -24.67 27.60 -38.29
C ASN A 307 -25.71 28.73 -38.23
N PRO A 308 -25.37 29.93 -38.74
CA PRO A 308 -26.32 31.05 -38.87
C PRO A 308 -27.56 30.68 -39.69
N ASP A 309 -27.43 29.74 -40.63
CA ASP A 309 -28.52 29.27 -41.50
C ASP A 309 -29.47 28.27 -40.80
N GLY A 310 -29.18 27.94 -39.52
CA GLY A 310 -30.00 27.07 -38.68
C GLY A 310 -29.61 25.60 -38.69
N GLU A 311 -28.84 25.15 -39.68
CA GLU A 311 -28.31 23.79 -39.77
C GLU A 311 -27.25 23.51 -38.71
N SER A 312 -27.15 22.26 -38.25
CA SER A 312 -26.15 21.83 -37.26
C SER A 312 -25.28 20.72 -37.82
N TYR A 313 -23.97 20.89 -37.69
CA TYR A 313 -22.96 19.93 -38.17
C TYR A 313 -22.22 19.32 -36.99
N ALA A 314 -21.94 18.02 -37.05
CA ALA A 314 -21.27 17.31 -35.98
C ALA A 314 -19.76 17.27 -36.21
N TYR A 315 -18.99 17.58 -35.18
CA TYR A 315 -17.53 17.60 -35.17
C TYR A 315 -17.01 16.70 -34.07
N ALA A 316 -16.06 15.82 -34.44
CA ALA A 316 -15.33 14.99 -33.50
C ALA A 316 -14.09 15.75 -33.03
N ILE A 317 -14.01 16.07 -31.74
CA ILE A 317 -12.92 16.88 -31.21
C ILE A 317 -12.47 16.40 -29.82
N ASP A 318 -11.17 16.53 -29.53
CA ASP A 318 -10.65 16.35 -28.17
C ASP A 318 -11.16 17.50 -27.28
N PRO A 319 -11.82 17.23 -26.14
CA PRO A 319 -12.26 18.29 -25.22
C PRO A 319 -11.11 19.16 -24.69
N ASN A 320 -9.86 18.70 -24.71
CA ASN A 320 -8.70 19.53 -24.37
C ASN A 320 -8.13 20.33 -25.54
N SER A 321 -8.60 20.12 -26.77
CA SER A 321 -8.18 20.92 -27.92
C SER A 321 -8.56 22.39 -27.71
N PHE A 322 -7.73 23.27 -28.25
CA PHE A 322 -8.01 24.70 -28.30
C PHE A 322 -9.21 24.96 -29.22
N VAL A 323 -9.97 26.02 -28.90
CA VAL A 323 -11.07 26.51 -29.74
C VAL A 323 -10.62 26.76 -31.17
N LEU A 324 -9.36 27.18 -31.36
CA LEU A 324 -8.76 27.33 -32.69
C LEU A 324 -8.82 26.05 -33.53
N GLY A 325 -8.60 24.87 -32.93
CA GLY A 325 -8.65 23.59 -33.64
C GLY A 325 -10.07 23.24 -34.14
N LEU A 326 -11.11 23.62 -33.40
CA LEU A 326 -12.50 23.48 -33.88
C LEU A 326 -12.77 24.42 -35.05
N LYS A 327 -12.23 25.65 -35.01
CA LYS A 327 -12.38 26.61 -36.10
C LYS A 327 -11.68 26.18 -37.38
N GLU A 328 -10.55 25.49 -37.24
CA GLU A 328 -9.85 24.86 -38.37
C GLU A 328 -10.72 23.80 -39.03
N GLN A 329 -11.31 22.89 -38.26
CA GLN A 329 -12.22 21.88 -38.80
C GLN A 329 -13.46 22.50 -39.49
N ILE A 330 -14.00 23.59 -38.94
CA ILE A 330 -15.11 24.33 -39.56
C ILE A 330 -14.67 24.99 -40.87
N GLU A 331 -13.46 25.54 -40.94
CA GLU A 331 -12.91 26.11 -42.18
C GLU A 331 -12.70 25.02 -43.24
N ASP A 332 -12.18 23.86 -42.85
CA ASP A 332 -11.94 22.73 -43.75
C ASP A 332 -13.25 22.14 -44.29
N GLN A 333 -14.30 22.04 -43.46
CA GLN A 333 -15.58 21.45 -43.88
C GLN A 333 -16.55 22.42 -44.54
N GLN A 334 -16.59 23.68 -44.08
CA GLN A 334 -17.58 24.66 -44.51
C GLN A 334 -16.98 25.83 -45.32
N GLY A 335 -15.65 25.91 -45.43
CA GLY A 335 -14.96 26.96 -46.20
C GLY A 335 -15.01 28.36 -45.56
N LEU A 336 -15.52 28.51 -44.33
CA LEU A 336 -15.62 29.80 -43.65
C LEU A 336 -14.27 30.15 -43.01
N PRO A 337 -13.63 31.29 -43.34
CA PRO A 337 -12.28 31.56 -42.84
C PRO A 337 -12.24 31.70 -41.31
N LYS A 338 -11.25 31.10 -40.62
CA LYS A 338 -11.16 31.10 -39.12
C LYS A 338 -11.32 32.49 -38.51
N LYS A 339 -10.76 33.52 -39.17
CA LYS A 339 -10.80 34.93 -38.76
C LYS A 339 -12.23 35.50 -38.73
N GLN A 340 -13.12 34.98 -39.56
CA GLN A 340 -14.53 35.37 -39.64
C GLN A 340 -15.41 34.55 -38.70
N GLN A 341 -14.88 33.48 -38.07
CA GLN A 341 -15.64 32.62 -37.19
C GLN A 341 -15.67 33.15 -35.75
N GLN A 342 -16.85 33.17 -35.14
CA GLN A 342 -17.06 33.38 -33.71
C GLN A 342 -17.90 32.23 -33.15
N LEU A 343 -17.33 31.50 -32.18
CA LEU A 343 -18.01 30.41 -31.50
C LEU A 343 -18.51 30.89 -30.15
N GLN A 344 -19.72 30.48 -29.78
CA GLN A 344 -20.36 30.81 -28.51
C GLN A 344 -20.93 29.54 -27.86
N PHE A 345 -20.75 29.41 -26.54
CA PHE A 345 -21.31 28.34 -25.73
C PHE A 345 -21.85 28.91 -24.42
N GLN A 346 -23.08 28.52 -24.03
CA GLN A 346 -23.77 29.03 -22.82
C GLN A 346 -23.78 30.57 -22.69
N GLY A 347 -23.90 31.28 -23.81
CA GLY A 347 -23.87 32.75 -23.82
C GLY A 347 -22.47 33.38 -23.81
N GLN A 348 -21.40 32.60 -23.64
CA GLN A 348 -20.01 33.08 -23.61
C GLN A 348 -19.31 32.90 -24.96
N VAL A 349 -18.64 33.96 -25.43
CA VAL A 349 -17.78 33.89 -26.64
C VAL A 349 -16.48 33.16 -26.32
N LEU A 350 -16.19 32.13 -27.11
CA LEU A 350 -15.01 31.29 -26.95
C LEU A 350 -13.76 31.98 -27.53
N GLN A 351 -12.66 31.94 -26.77
CA GLN A 351 -11.36 32.49 -27.16
C GLN A 351 -10.47 31.40 -27.77
N ASP A 352 -9.74 31.76 -28.81
CA ASP A 352 -8.98 30.80 -29.65
C ASP A 352 -7.94 29.99 -28.87
N TRP A 353 -7.30 30.59 -27.86
CA TRP A 353 -6.22 29.98 -27.06
C TRP A 353 -6.72 29.21 -25.82
N LEU A 354 -8.03 29.17 -25.56
CA LEU A 354 -8.60 28.41 -24.46
C LEU A 354 -9.13 27.05 -24.96
N SER A 355 -9.10 26.03 -24.10
CA SER A 355 -9.61 24.70 -24.45
C SER A 355 -11.12 24.61 -24.33
N LEU A 356 -11.76 23.76 -25.13
CA LEU A 356 -13.21 23.53 -25.10
C LEU A 356 -13.69 23.05 -23.71
N GLY A 357 -12.96 22.13 -23.09
CA GLY A 357 -13.20 21.66 -21.73
C GLY A 357 -13.00 22.73 -20.67
N GLY A 358 -12.19 23.77 -20.95
CA GLY A 358 -12.06 24.95 -20.09
C GLY A 358 -13.34 25.78 -20.00
N TYR A 359 -14.19 25.70 -21.04
CA TYR A 359 -15.54 26.28 -21.05
C TYR A 359 -16.63 25.31 -20.58
N GLY A 360 -16.24 24.10 -20.16
CA GLY A 360 -17.17 23.07 -19.72
C GLY A 360 -17.95 22.39 -20.84
N VAL A 361 -17.48 22.47 -22.10
CA VAL A 361 -18.07 21.75 -23.24
C VAL A 361 -17.92 20.24 -23.06
N GLN A 362 -19.02 19.51 -23.18
CA GLN A 362 -19.12 18.05 -23.03
C GLN A 362 -19.58 17.39 -24.33
N ASP A 363 -19.70 16.06 -24.29
CA ASP A 363 -20.22 15.28 -25.40
C ASP A 363 -21.68 15.64 -25.72
N SER A 364 -21.99 15.70 -27.01
CA SER A 364 -23.28 16.09 -27.57
C SER A 364 -23.73 17.53 -27.31
N ASP A 365 -22.83 18.41 -26.84
CA ASP A 365 -23.13 19.83 -26.66
C ASP A 365 -23.22 20.59 -27.99
N THR A 366 -24.02 21.66 -28.02
CA THR A 366 -24.20 22.52 -29.19
C THR A 366 -23.53 23.89 -29.01
N LEU A 367 -22.62 24.25 -29.91
CA LEU A 367 -22.00 25.57 -30.03
C LEU A 367 -22.70 26.37 -31.12
N ILE A 368 -22.78 27.68 -30.94
CA ILE A 368 -23.36 28.59 -31.94
C ILE A 368 -22.22 29.24 -32.72
N LEU A 369 -22.26 29.12 -34.05
CA LEU A 369 -21.34 29.79 -34.96
C LEU A 369 -21.99 31.07 -35.49
N SER A 370 -21.29 32.18 -35.35
CA SER A 370 -21.65 33.46 -35.96
C SER A 370 -20.51 34.01 -36.82
N LYS A 371 -20.87 34.76 -37.86
CA LYS A 371 -19.91 35.38 -38.79
C LYS A 371 -19.58 36.79 -38.30
N LYS A 372 -18.31 37.04 -37.97
CA LYS A 372 -17.81 38.40 -37.74
C LYS A 372 -17.82 39.14 -39.08
N LYS A 373 -18.40 40.35 -39.12
CA LYS A 373 -18.17 41.28 -40.23
C LYS A 373 -16.68 41.64 -40.22
N ALA A 374 -16.01 41.51 -41.36
CA ALA A 374 -14.64 41.98 -41.51
C ALA A 374 -14.63 43.48 -41.19
N GLY A 375 -13.99 43.87 -40.10
CA GLY A 375 -13.59 45.25 -39.90
C GLY A 375 -12.59 45.60 -41.00
N GLU A 376 -12.81 46.73 -41.66
CA GLU A 376 -11.88 47.37 -42.59
C GLU A 376 -10.45 47.27 -42.07
N ALA A 377 -9.54 46.81 -42.94
CA ALA A 377 -8.13 46.99 -42.72
C ALA A 377 -7.82 48.51 -42.68
N PRO A 378 -7.14 49.05 -41.66
CA PRO A 378 -6.62 50.39 -41.70
C PRO A 378 -5.26 50.37 -42.41
N PHE A 379 -5.26 50.24 -43.74
CA PHE A 379 -4.10 50.62 -44.54
C PHE A 379 -4.60 51.28 -45.84
N PRO A 380 -4.38 52.60 -46.03
CA PRO A 380 -4.58 53.22 -47.32
C PRO A 380 -3.50 52.74 -48.29
N ALA A 381 -3.89 52.56 -49.54
CA ALA A 381 -2.99 52.28 -50.64
C ALA A 381 -2.25 53.55 -51.08
N SER A 382 -0.98 53.33 -51.46
CA SER A 382 -0.01 54.22 -52.13
C SER A 382 0.84 55.11 -51.22
#